data_AF-A0A504Z1A6-F1
#
_entry.id   AF-A0A504Z1A6-F1
#
_cell.length_a   1.000
_cell.length_b   1.000
_cell.length_c   1.000
_cell.angle_alpha   90.00
_cell.angle_beta   90.00
_cell.angle_gamma   90.00
#
_symmetry.space_group_name_H-M   'P 1'
#
loop_
_entity.id
_entity.type
_entity.pdbx_description
1 polymer ?
#
loop_
_entity_poly.entity_id
_entity_poly.type
_entity_poly.pdbx_seq_one_letter_code
_entity_poly.pdbx_strand_id
1 'polypeptide(L)'
;MRGRAEIIRIAKSSGIDLRLSSTIFKRAANNRTRVVNGPDGQKSIVWSIEFNLLSATNTYESGTNLGRLNPLRLVLHDCTDQTRIGSLWYDRLLKMDPEQQDSLVTYTPQGSPPFGLVTSWMFAKVKVNSAPTPDTHYFYVQVEQIKSQVDNTSCDYNITSHQYIPVEIFSTNRLSHILATPHLVVHEMPTIWVSRIPLV
;
A
#
# COMPACT_ATOMS: atom_id res chain seq x y z
N MET A 1 22.62 -6.51 -8.52
CA MET A 1 22.34 -7.40 -7.36
C MET A 1 22.78 -6.82 -6.01
N ARG A 2 23.97 -6.20 -5.87
CA ARG A 2 24.47 -5.67 -4.57
C ARG A 2 23.51 -4.73 -3.82
N GLY A 3 22.83 -3.81 -4.51
CA GLY A 3 21.89 -2.88 -3.87
C GLY A 3 20.67 -3.56 -3.22
N ARG A 4 20.17 -4.66 -3.78
CA ARG A 4 18.98 -5.36 -3.26
C ARG A 4 19.24 -6.04 -1.92
N ALA A 5 20.39 -6.71 -1.80
CA ALA A 5 20.81 -7.33 -0.54
C ALA A 5 21.00 -6.28 0.56
N GLU A 6 21.53 -5.10 0.20
CA GLU A 6 21.71 -4.01 1.14
C GLU A 6 20.38 -3.40 1.61
N ILE A 7 19.41 -3.20 0.71
CA ILE A 7 18.05 -2.77 1.07
C ILE A 7 17.43 -3.76 2.06
N ILE A 8 17.49 -5.07 1.78
CA ILE A 8 16.94 -6.11 2.68
C ILE A 8 17.63 -6.05 4.05
N ARG A 9 18.95 -5.90 4.09
CA ARG A 9 19.71 -5.81 5.34
C ARG A 9 19.27 -4.61 6.19
N ILE A 10 19.15 -3.43 5.57
CA ILE A 10 18.72 -2.20 6.27
C ILE A 10 17.26 -2.33 6.72
N ALA A 11 16.36 -2.82 5.85
CA ALA A 11 14.96 -3.02 6.19
C ALA A 11 14.80 -3.97 7.39
N LYS A 12 15.53 -5.10 7.39
CA LYS A 12 15.53 -6.07 8.48
C LYS A 12 16.05 -5.47 9.79
N SER A 13 17.11 -4.65 9.76
CA SER A 13 17.58 -3.97 10.98
C SER A 13 16.58 -2.96 11.55
N SER A 14 15.65 -2.49 10.73
CA SER A 14 14.56 -1.60 11.14
C SER A 14 13.25 -2.35 11.45
N GLY A 15 13.28 -3.69 11.54
CA GLY A 15 12.10 -4.50 11.87
C GLY A 15 11.09 -4.68 10.73
N ILE A 16 11.49 -4.44 9.48
CA ILE A 16 10.61 -4.52 8.31
C ILE A 16 10.81 -5.88 7.61
N ASP A 17 9.74 -6.68 7.46
CA ASP A 17 9.75 -7.88 6.60
C ASP A 17 9.60 -7.46 5.13
N LEU A 18 10.73 -7.39 4.43
CA LEU A 18 10.79 -7.01 3.02
C LEU A 18 11.14 -8.21 2.13
N ARG A 19 10.27 -8.50 1.17
CA ARG A 19 10.45 -9.55 0.17
C ARG A 19 10.58 -8.94 -1.22
N LEU A 20 11.72 -9.18 -1.87
CA LEU A 20 12.01 -8.69 -3.21
C LEU A 20 12.14 -9.86 -4.21
N SER A 21 11.28 -9.87 -5.23
CA SER A 21 11.17 -10.81 -6.35
C SER A 21 11.96 -10.36 -7.59
N SER A 22 12.11 -11.24 -8.59
CA SER A 22 12.79 -10.93 -9.85
C SER A 22 12.16 -9.72 -10.58
N THR A 23 12.98 -8.95 -11.31
CA THR A 23 12.55 -7.75 -12.06
C THR A 23 11.65 -8.06 -13.27
N ILE A 24 11.45 -9.34 -13.59
CA ILE A 24 10.51 -9.80 -14.62
C ILE A 24 9.07 -9.41 -14.25
N PHE A 25 8.76 -9.27 -12.96
CA PHE A 25 7.44 -8.86 -12.51
C PHE A 25 7.24 -7.35 -12.63
N LYS A 26 6.09 -6.93 -13.19
CA LYS A 26 5.75 -5.50 -13.40
C LYS A 26 5.93 -4.64 -12.16
N ARG A 27 5.54 -5.14 -10.99
CA ARG A 27 5.69 -4.44 -9.71
C ARG A 27 7.16 -4.15 -9.37
N ALA A 28 8.05 -5.11 -9.61
CA ALA A 28 9.48 -4.95 -9.40
C ALA A 28 10.10 -3.97 -10.41
N ALA A 29 9.61 -3.96 -11.66
CA ALA A 29 10.06 -3.00 -12.68
C ALA A 29 9.70 -1.55 -12.35
N ASN A 30 8.55 -1.32 -11.70
CA ASN A 30 8.12 0.00 -11.23
C ASN A 30 8.73 0.39 -9.87
N ASN A 31 9.54 -0.48 -9.25
CA ASN A 31 10.13 -0.21 -7.95
C ASN A 31 11.45 0.58 -8.09
N ARG A 32 11.48 1.80 -7.55
CA ARG A 32 12.66 2.69 -7.51
C ARG A 32 13.22 2.84 -6.09
N THR A 33 12.82 1.95 -5.18
CA THR A 33 13.36 1.88 -3.82
C THR A 33 14.87 1.67 -3.86
N ARG A 34 15.60 2.49 -3.12
CA ARG A 34 17.07 2.49 -3.13
C ARG A 34 17.65 2.93 -1.80
N VAL A 35 18.91 2.57 -1.58
CA VAL A 35 19.69 3.06 -0.44
C VAL A 35 20.27 4.43 -0.81
N VAL A 36 20.20 5.35 0.14
CA VAL A 36 20.88 6.65 0.07
C VAL A 36 21.79 6.79 1.28
N ASN A 37 22.87 7.56 1.13
CA ASN A 37 23.74 7.94 2.23
C ASN A 37 23.23 9.25 2.82
N GLY A 38 22.96 9.27 4.12
CA GLY A 38 22.67 10.48 4.86
C GLY A 38 23.93 11.33 5.07
N PRO A 39 23.74 12.58 5.55
CA PRO A 39 24.85 13.50 5.83
C PRO A 39 25.88 12.92 6.80
N ASP A 40 25.41 12.13 7.77
CA ASP A 40 26.22 11.55 8.84
C ASP A 40 26.86 10.20 8.43
N GLY A 41 26.82 9.86 7.14
CA GLY A 41 27.28 8.57 6.61
C GLY A 41 26.34 7.39 6.93
N GLN A 42 25.27 7.61 7.71
CA GLN A 42 24.25 6.60 7.95
C GLN A 42 23.45 6.32 6.68
N LYS A 43 23.27 5.04 6.36
CA LYS A 43 22.50 4.60 5.20
C LYS A 43 21.02 4.51 5.54
N SER A 44 20.17 5.05 4.68
CA SER A 44 18.72 4.97 4.80
C SER A 44 18.09 4.48 3.50
N ILE A 45 16.86 3.98 3.59
CA ILE A 45 16.09 3.56 2.42
C ILE A 45 15.17 4.72 2.02
N VAL A 46 15.23 5.07 0.73
CA VAL A 46 14.21 5.88 0.08
C VAL A 46 13.30 4.93 -0.69
N TRP A 47 12.00 5.04 -0.45
CA TRP A 47 10.98 4.08 -0.88
C TRP A 47 10.22 4.58 -2.11
N SER A 48 9.92 3.65 -3.01
CA SER A 48 8.65 3.73 -3.77
C SER A 48 7.50 3.34 -2.84
N ILE A 49 6.33 3.93 -2.97
CA ILE A 49 5.11 3.53 -2.26
C ILE A 49 4.00 3.35 -3.28
N GLU A 50 3.34 2.20 -3.25
CA GLU A 50 2.15 1.94 -4.06
C GLU A 50 0.90 2.37 -3.29
N PHE A 51 0.13 3.29 -3.86
CA PHE A 51 -1.22 3.60 -3.39
C PHE A 51 -2.24 2.86 -4.25
N ASN A 52 -3.14 2.13 -3.59
CA ASN A 52 -4.22 1.37 -4.21
C ASN A 52 -5.55 2.00 -3.86
N LEU A 53 -6.20 2.63 -4.84
CA LEU A 53 -7.39 3.46 -4.66
C LEU A 53 -8.67 2.62 -4.80
N LEU A 54 -9.23 2.20 -3.66
CA LEU A 54 -10.40 1.34 -3.59
C LEU A 54 -11.65 2.03 -4.14
N SER A 55 -12.50 1.28 -4.84
CA SER A 55 -13.74 1.83 -5.39
C SER A 55 -14.68 2.32 -4.28
N ALA A 56 -15.14 3.57 -4.40
CA ALA A 56 -16.10 4.17 -3.49
C ALA A 56 -17.53 3.57 -3.59
N THR A 57 -17.76 2.66 -4.54
CA THR A 57 -19.06 2.02 -4.76
C THR A 57 -19.21 0.67 -4.08
N ASN A 58 -18.11 0.09 -3.59
CA ASN A 58 -18.09 -1.27 -3.07
C ASN A 58 -17.99 -1.25 -1.55
N THR A 59 -18.71 -2.14 -0.89
CA THR A 59 -18.47 -2.48 0.51
C THR A 59 -17.42 -3.58 0.59
N TYR A 60 -16.53 -3.48 1.56
CA TYR A 60 -15.43 -4.42 1.76
C TYR A 60 -15.63 -5.09 3.12
N GLU A 61 -15.82 -6.40 3.11
CA GLU A 61 -16.01 -7.18 4.33
C GLU A 61 -14.66 -7.49 5.01
N SER A 62 -14.70 -7.64 6.32
CA SER A 62 -13.57 -8.10 7.12
C SER A 62 -12.98 -9.42 6.58
N GLY A 63 -11.66 -9.45 6.41
CA GLY A 63 -10.96 -10.59 5.81
C GLY A 63 -10.88 -10.58 4.28
N THR A 64 -11.43 -9.57 3.60
CA THR A 64 -11.28 -9.40 2.15
C THR A 64 -9.80 -9.26 1.79
N ASN A 65 -9.31 -10.14 0.90
CA ASN A 65 -7.99 -9.98 0.32
C ASN A 65 -8.00 -8.83 -0.70
N LEU A 66 -7.73 -7.60 -0.24
CA LEU A 66 -7.66 -6.39 -1.05
C LEU A 66 -6.72 -6.55 -2.27
N GLY A 67 -5.63 -7.33 -2.13
CA GLY A 67 -4.71 -7.68 -3.21
C GLY A 67 -5.37 -8.24 -4.47
N ARG A 68 -6.53 -8.90 -4.35
CA ARG A 68 -7.26 -9.51 -5.46
C ARG A 68 -8.21 -8.55 -6.19
N LEU A 69 -8.46 -7.37 -5.64
CA LEU A 69 -9.47 -6.43 -6.16
C LEU A 69 -9.02 -5.65 -7.39
N ASN A 70 -7.71 -5.63 -7.68
CA ASN A 70 -7.11 -4.85 -8.77
C ASN A 70 -7.70 -3.42 -8.91
N PRO A 71 -7.61 -2.57 -7.86
CA PRO A 71 -8.04 -1.18 -7.95
C PRO A 71 -7.10 -0.33 -8.80
N LEU A 72 -7.43 0.95 -9.01
CA LEU A 72 -6.49 1.93 -9.58
C LEU A 72 -5.22 1.98 -8.71
N ARG A 73 -4.07 1.72 -9.32
CA ARG A 73 -2.77 1.68 -8.64
C ARG A 73 -1.86 2.77 -9.15
N LEU A 74 -1.23 3.47 -8.24
CA LEU A 74 -0.22 4.48 -8.54
C LEU A 74 0.99 4.30 -7.64
N VAL A 75 2.17 4.63 -8.14
CA VAL A 75 3.42 4.49 -7.40
C VAL A 75 4.08 5.85 -7.23
N LEU A 76 4.20 6.30 -5.98
CA LEU A 76 4.92 7.51 -5.63
C LEU A 76 6.36 7.16 -5.25
N HIS A 77 7.33 7.81 -5.91
CA HIS A 77 8.75 7.57 -5.68
C HIS A 77 9.36 8.56 -4.69
N ASP A 78 10.59 8.31 -4.27
CA ASP A 78 11.39 9.23 -3.47
C ASP A 78 10.77 9.57 -2.10
N CYS A 79 10.18 8.56 -1.44
CA CYS A 79 9.54 8.70 -0.14
C CYS A 79 10.51 8.31 0.99
N THR A 80 10.82 9.24 1.89
CA THR A 80 11.62 8.94 3.08
C THR A 80 10.79 8.31 4.19
N ASP A 81 11.43 7.52 5.04
CA ASP A 81 10.78 6.84 6.16
C ASP A 81 10.21 7.80 7.23
N GLN A 82 10.74 9.02 7.33
CA GLN A 82 10.25 10.06 8.25
C GLN A 82 8.99 10.78 7.74
N THR A 83 8.67 10.66 6.45
CA THR A 83 7.52 11.37 5.89
C THR A 83 6.22 10.77 6.41
N ARG A 84 5.24 11.63 6.73
CA ARG A 84 3.90 11.23 7.14
C ARG A 84 3.03 10.89 5.92
N ILE A 85 2.10 9.96 6.07
CA ILE A 85 1.17 9.58 4.99
C ILE A 85 0.35 10.77 4.50
N GLY A 86 -0.12 11.63 5.41
CA GLY A 86 -0.84 12.84 5.07
C GLY A 86 -0.02 13.77 4.17
N SER A 87 1.27 13.92 4.43
CA SER A 87 2.14 14.77 3.59
C SER A 87 2.38 14.15 2.21
N LEU A 88 2.51 12.82 2.11
CA LEU A 88 2.62 12.16 0.81
C LEU A 88 1.33 12.27 0.00
N TRP A 89 0.19 12.12 0.67
CA TRP A 89 -1.13 12.13 0.04
C TRP A 89 -1.58 13.56 -0.28
N TYR A 90 -1.83 14.39 0.73
CA TYR A 90 -2.44 15.71 0.58
C TYR A 90 -1.47 16.76 0.06
N ASP A 91 -0.20 16.74 0.49
CA ASP A 91 0.76 17.79 0.14
C ASP A 91 1.58 17.49 -1.12
N ARG A 92 1.59 16.24 -1.58
CA ARG A 92 2.35 15.84 -2.76
C ARG A 92 1.46 15.27 -3.84
N LEU A 93 0.80 14.14 -3.61
CA LEU A 93 0.01 13.49 -4.65
C LEU A 93 -1.18 14.35 -5.10
N LEU A 94 -2.00 14.84 -4.16
CA LEU A 94 -3.20 15.60 -4.51
C LEU A 94 -2.92 17.03 -5.00
N LYS A 95 -1.71 17.55 -4.76
CA LYS A 95 -1.28 18.87 -5.28
C LYS A 95 -0.61 18.79 -6.66
N MET A 96 -0.33 17.59 -7.17
CA MET A 96 0.11 17.40 -8.55
C MET A 96 -1.01 17.77 -9.52
N ASP A 97 -0.63 18.21 -10.71
CA ASP A 97 -1.59 18.34 -11.80
C ASP A 97 -2.09 16.95 -12.26
N PRO A 98 -3.24 16.87 -12.97
CA PRO A 98 -3.80 15.58 -13.38
C PRO A 98 -2.86 14.74 -14.26
N GLU A 99 -2.04 15.36 -15.10
CA GLU A 99 -1.10 14.65 -15.98
C GLU A 99 0.03 13.99 -15.17
N GLN A 100 0.57 14.71 -14.19
CA GLN A 100 1.54 14.19 -13.23
C GLN A 100 0.95 13.05 -12.41
N GLN A 101 -0.30 13.17 -11.94
CA GLN A 101 -0.97 12.09 -11.22
C GLN A 101 -1.13 10.83 -12.09
N ASP A 102 -1.61 11.00 -13.32
CA ASP A 102 -1.78 9.90 -14.27
C ASP A 102 -0.44 9.24 -14.64
N SER A 103 0.65 10.01 -14.69
CA SER A 103 2.00 9.47 -14.95
C SER A 103 2.50 8.50 -13.86
N LEU A 104 1.93 8.57 -12.65
CA LEU A 104 2.25 7.65 -11.55
C LEU A 104 1.44 6.35 -11.63
N VAL A 105 0.43 6.28 -12.49
CA VAL A 105 -0.46 5.12 -12.58
C VAL A 105 0.28 3.94 -13.21
N THR A 106 0.23 2.81 -12.51
CA THR A 106 0.87 1.55 -12.94
C THR A 106 -0.13 0.47 -13.31
N TYR A 107 -1.40 0.66 -12.94
CA TYR A 107 -2.50 -0.21 -13.32
C TYR A 107 -3.82 0.56 -13.28
N THR A 108 -4.65 0.37 -14.31
CA THR A 108 -6.01 0.91 -14.41
C THR A 108 -7.05 -0.22 -14.44
N PRO A 109 -8.14 -0.12 -13.67
CA PRO A 109 -9.28 -1.02 -13.79
C PRO A 109 -9.91 -0.93 -15.18
N GLN A 110 -10.54 -2.02 -15.63
CA GLN A 110 -11.28 -2.04 -16.90
C GLN A 110 -12.41 -0.98 -16.89
N GLY A 111 -12.57 -0.26 -18.00
CA GLY A 111 -13.58 0.78 -18.14
C GLY A 111 -13.23 2.13 -17.50
N SER A 112 -11.99 2.28 -17.00
CA SER A 112 -11.48 3.58 -16.54
C SER A 112 -11.37 4.58 -17.71
N PRO A 113 -11.53 5.89 -17.45
CA PRO A 113 -11.32 6.91 -18.48
C PRO A 113 -9.86 6.93 -18.95
N PRO A 114 -9.57 7.46 -20.14
CA PRO A 114 -8.22 7.50 -20.69
C PRO A 114 -7.28 8.51 -19.97
N PHE A 115 -7.83 9.47 -19.24
CA PHE A 115 -7.10 10.49 -18.48
C PHE A 115 -7.93 10.95 -17.27
N GLY A 116 -7.29 11.68 -16.37
CA GLY A 116 -7.87 12.16 -15.12
C GLY A 116 -8.30 11.01 -14.22
N LEU A 117 -7.49 9.94 -14.13
CA LEU A 117 -7.85 8.70 -13.43
C LEU A 117 -8.02 8.94 -11.94
N VAL A 118 -7.05 9.62 -11.32
CA VAL A 118 -7.07 9.97 -9.89
C VAL A 118 -8.20 10.96 -9.61
N THR A 119 -8.33 12.00 -10.43
CA THR A 119 -9.44 12.98 -10.36
C THR A 119 -10.80 12.29 -10.45
N SER A 120 -10.99 11.37 -11.40
CA SER A 120 -12.25 10.64 -11.56
C SER A 120 -12.58 9.78 -10.33
N TRP A 121 -11.58 9.16 -9.72
CA TRP A 121 -11.74 8.43 -8.46
C TRP A 121 -12.11 9.35 -7.29
N MET A 122 -11.44 10.50 -7.18
CA MET A 122 -11.70 11.52 -6.15
C MET A 122 -13.13 12.06 -6.22
N PHE A 123 -13.68 12.24 -7.42
CA PHE A 123 -15.02 12.80 -7.61
C PHE A 123 -16.11 11.75 -7.89
N ALA A 124 -15.77 10.46 -7.88
CA ALA A 124 -16.76 9.39 -8.03
C ALA A 124 -17.85 9.49 -6.95
N LYS A 125 -19.10 9.14 -7.29
CA LYS A 125 -20.19 9.12 -6.31
C LYS A 125 -19.92 8.04 -5.25
N VAL A 126 -19.96 8.43 -3.98
CA VAL A 126 -19.81 7.50 -2.85
C VAL A 126 -21.19 6.99 -2.45
N LYS A 127 -21.36 5.66 -2.37
CA LYS A 127 -22.60 5.06 -1.86
C LYS A 127 -22.55 4.99 -0.33
N VAL A 128 -22.87 6.09 0.35
CA VAL A 128 -23.05 6.09 1.81
C VAL A 128 -24.41 6.67 2.17
N ASN A 129 -25.12 6.03 3.10
CA ASN A 129 -26.41 6.49 3.63
C ASN A 129 -26.28 7.71 4.58
N SER A 130 -25.06 8.15 4.88
CA SER A 130 -24.73 9.33 5.67
C SER A 130 -23.90 10.30 4.83
N ALA A 131 -24.12 11.61 5.02
CA ALA A 131 -23.49 12.65 4.23
C ALA A 131 -21.97 12.43 4.14
N PRO A 132 -21.40 12.18 2.95
CA PRO A 132 -19.96 12.02 2.81
C PRO A 132 -19.31 13.35 3.17
N THR A 133 -18.39 13.33 4.13
CA THR A 133 -17.44 14.44 4.30
C THR A 133 -16.52 14.42 3.07
N PRO A 134 -16.54 15.45 2.21
CA PRO A 134 -15.91 15.42 0.89
C PRO A 134 -14.40 15.11 0.89
N ASP A 135 -13.74 15.29 2.03
CA ASP A 135 -12.28 15.23 2.16
C ASP A 135 -11.75 14.07 3.03
N THR A 136 -12.63 13.23 3.56
CA THR A 136 -12.20 12.13 4.43
C THR A 136 -11.67 10.96 3.61
N HIS A 137 -10.37 10.69 3.76
CA HIS A 137 -9.70 9.54 3.18
C HIS A 137 -9.24 8.63 4.31
N TYR A 138 -9.49 7.34 4.15
CA TYR A 138 -9.07 6.29 5.07
C TYR A 138 -7.90 5.54 4.46
N PHE A 139 -6.89 5.24 5.26
CA PHE A 139 -5.67 4.59 4.81
C PHE A 139 -5.51 3.26 5.53
N TYR A 140 -5.08 2.22 4.82
CA TYR A 140 -4.88 0.91 5.39
C TYR A 140 -3.61 0.27 4.87
N VAL A 141 -2.99 -0.57 5.70
CA VAL A 141 -2.07 -1.62 5.25
C VAL A 141 -2.74 -2.98 5.41
N GLN A 142 -2.26 -3.98 4.68
CA GLN A 142 -2.80 -5.33 4.80
C GLN A 142 -1.76 -6.25 5.43
N VAL A 143 -2.10 -6.81 6.59
CA VAL A 143 -1.21 -7.73 7.33
C VAL A 143 -1.61 -9.18 7.06
N GLU A 144 -0.64 -10.09 7.13
CA GLU A 144 -0.83 -11.52 6.92
C GLU A 144 -0.83 -12.25 8.26
N GLN A 145 -1.99 -12.78 8.66
CA GLN A 145 -2.13 -13.60 9.87
C GLN A 145 -2.28 -15.06 9.48
N ILE A 146 -1.48 -15.92 10.12
CA ILE A 146 -1.57 -17.37 9.94
C ILE A 146 -2.46 -17.91 11.06
N LYS A 147 -3.64 -18.43 10.71
CA LYS A 147 -4.50 -19.17 11.64
C LYS A 147 -4.34 -20.66 11.39
N SER A 148 -3.83 -21.36 12.40
CA SER A 148 -3.90 -22.82 12.50
C SER A 148 -5.23 -23.19 13.15
N GLN A 149 -6.13 -23.80 12.40
CA GLN A 149 -7.29 -24.49 12.97
C GLN A 149 -6.93 -25.96 13.15
N VAL A 150 -7.11 -26.47 14.37
CA VAL A 150 -7.12 -27.91 14.63
C VAL A 150 -8.54 -28.38 14.31
N ASP A 151 -8.69 -29.08 13.19
CA ASP A 151 -9.98 -29.65 12.81
C ASP A 151 -10.14 -31.00 13.54
N ASN A 152 -10.95 -31.03 14.60
CA ASN A 152 -11.20 -32.23 15.40
C ASN A 152 -12.09 -33.27 14.69
N THR A 153 -12.45 -33.06 13.42
CA THR A 153 -13.40 -33.92 12.69
C THR A 153 -12.82 -34.73 11.53
N SER A 154 -11.52 -34.61 11.23
CA SER A 154 -10.88 -35.47 10.24
C SER A 154 -9.44 -35.81 10.62
N CYS A 155 -9.02 -37.05 10.33
CA CYS A 155 -7.68 -37.52 10.60
C CYS A 155 -6.63 -36.64 9.88
N ASP A 156 -5.76 -36.00 10.66
CA ASP A 156 -4.43 -35.48 10.29
C ASP A 156 -4.30 -34.52 9.10
N TYR A 157 -4.98 -33.36 9.14
CA TYR A 157 -4.48 -32.18 8.42
C TYR A 157 -4.60 -30.90 9.25
N ASN A 158 -3.46 -30.37 9.72
CA ASN A 158 -3.37 -28.99 10.17
C ASN A 158 -3.58 -28.06 8.96
N ILE A 159 -4.80 -27.54 8.79
CA ILE A 159 -5.07 -26.56 7.74
C ILE A 159 -4.56 -25.20 8.22
N THR A 160 -3.42 -24.77 7.67
CA THR A 160 -2.92 -23.41 7.84
C THR A 160 -3.66 -22.50 6.86
N SER A 161 -4.50 -21.61 7.38
CA SER A 161 -5.18 -20.59 6.57
C SER A 161 -4.49 -19.24 6.73
N HIS A 162 -4.18 -18.61 5.59
CA HIS A 162 -3.66 -17.24 5.54
C HIS A 162 -4.84 -16.28 5.51
N GLN A 163 -4.96 -15.45 6.55
CA GLN A 163 -5.93 -14.37 6.62
C GLN A 163 -5.25 -13.05 6.34
N TYR A 164 -5.86 -12.25 5.46
CA TYR A 164 -5.37 -10.93 5.13
C TYR A 164 -6.28 -9.88 5.76
N ILE A 165 -5.73 -9.12 6.70
CA ILE A 165 -6.52 -8.18 7.51
C ILE A 165 -6.09 -6.75 7.16
N PRO A 166 -7.01 -5.89 6.69
CA PRO A 166 -6.72 -4.47 6.59
C PRO A 166 -6.63 -3.86 7.98
N VAL A 167 -5.52 -3.20 8.26
CA VAL A 167 -5.27 -2.44 9.50
C VAL A 167 -5.28 -0.97 9.13
N GLU A 168 -6.15 -0.19 9.76
CA GLU A 168 -6.23 1.25 9.55
C GLU A 168 -4.94 1.93 10.03
N ILE A 169 -4.47 2.87 9.23
CA ILE A 169 -3.38 3.78 9.54
C ILE A 169 -3.88 5.21 9.35
N PHE A 170 -3.28 6.14 10.07
CA PHE A 170 -3.68 7.54 10.08
C PHE A 170 -2.72 8.40 9.28
N SER A 171 -3.24 9.51 8.75
CA SER A 171 -2.46 10.51 8.01
C SER A 171 -1.27 11.08 8.81
N THR A 172 -1.34 11.03 10.13
CA THR A 172 -0.26 11.46 11.04
C THR A 172 0.86 10.44 11.20
N ASN A 173 0.63 9.17 10.86
CA ASN A 173 1.65 8.13 10.97
C ASN A 173 2.80 8.38 9.99
N ARG A 174 4.03 8.20 10.48
CA ARG A 174 5.23 8.17 9.66
C ARG A 174 5.32 6.84 8.92
N LEU A 175 5.91 6.86 7.73
CA LEU A 175 6.16 5.65 6.95
C LEU A 175 6.93 4.60 7.78
N SER A 176 7.96 5.00 8.52
CA SER A 176 8.73 4.10 9.39
C SER A 176 7.87 3.31 10.37
N HIS A 177 6.89 3.96 11.01
CA HIS A 177 5.98 3.30 11.96
C HIS A 177 5.03 2.34 11.26
N ILE A 178 4.56 2.70 10.06
CA ILE A 178 3.68 1.84 9.27
C ILE A 178 4.42 0.60 8.80
N LEU A 179 5.66 0.73 8.33
CA LEU A 179 6.46 -0.40 7.86
C LEU A 179 6.84 -1.37 8.99
N ALA A 180 6.84 -0.91 10.23
CA ALA A 180 7.05 -1.72 11.42
C ALA A 180 5.75 -2.34 11.99
N THR A 181 4.62 -2.21 11.28
CA THR A 181 3.35 -2.82 11.71
C THR A 181 3.52 -4.34 11.86
N PRO A 182 3.13 -4.94 12.99
CA PRO A 182 3.23 -6.39 13.18
C PRO A 182 2.52 -7.15 12.07
N HIS A 183 3.16 -8.23 11.59
CA HIS A 183 2.63 -9.09 10.51
C HIS A 183 2.47 -8.40 9.14
N LEU A 184 2.97 -7.17 8.96
CA LEU A 184 3.05 -6.54 7.66
C LEU A 184 4.24 -7.12 6.88
N VAL A 185 3.95 -7.66 5.70
CA VAL A 185 4.96 -8.10 4.75
C VAL A 185 4.98 -7.15 3.56
N VAL A 186 6.13 -6.53 3.32
CA VAL A 186 6.33 -5.62 2.19
C VAL A 186 6.82 -6.43 0.98
N HIS A 187 5.99 -6.53 -0.06
CA HIS A 187 6.37 -7.15 -1.32
C HIS A 187 6.81 -6.08 -2.33
N GLU A 188 8.08 -6.07 -2.70
CA GLU A 188 8.77 -5.02 -3.49
C GLU A 188 8.81 -3.64 -2.83
N MET A 189 7.64 -3.04 -2.63
CA MET A 189 7.45 -1.70 -2.12
C MET A 189 6.20 -1.69 -1.22
N PRO A 190 6.08 -0.76 -0.25
CA PRO A 190 4.93 -0.67 0.63
C PRO A 190 3.65 -0.44 -0.16
N THR A 191 2.57 -1.13 0.23
CA THR A 191 1.23 -0.92 -0.32
C THR A 191 0.37 -0.18 0.71
N ILE A 192 -0.18 0.95 0.33
CA ILE A 192 -1.16 1.72 1.10
C ILE A 192 -2.48 1.66 0.36
N TRP A 193 -3.49 1.08 0.99
CA TRP A 193 -4.86 1.07 0.48
C TRP A 193 -5.55 2.36 0.89
N VAL A 194 -6.18 3.03 -0.06
CA VAL A 194 -6.89 4.28 0.18
C VAL A 194 -8.36 4.07 -0.14
N SER A 195 -9.23 4.46 0.78
CA SER A 195 -10.68 4.38 0.62
C SER A 195 -11.33 5.72 0.97
N ARG A 196 -12.47 5.98 0.34
CA ARG A 196 -13.33 7.14 0.66
C ARG A 196 -14.46 6.77 1.63
N ILE A 197 -14.54 5.50 2.00
CA ILE A 197 -15.43 4.96 3.03
C ILE A 197 -14.60 4.09 4.00
N PRO A 198 -14.97 4.02 5.29
CA PRO A 198 -14.31 3.10 6.20
C PRO A 198 -14.51 1.65 5.74
N LEU A 199 -13.49 0.81 5.91
CA LEU A 199 -13.63 -0.64 5.73
C LEU A 199 -14.32 -1.21 6.98
N VAL A 200 -15.18 -2.22 6.79
CA VAL A 200 -15.99 -2.84 7.86
C VAL A 200 -15.39 -4.16 8.29
#